data_AF-A0A1B0CDP9-F1
#
_entry.id   AF-A0A1B0CDP9-F1
#
_cell.length_a   1.000
_cell.length_b   1.000
_cell.length_c   1.000
_cell.angle_alpha   90.00
_cell.angle_beta   90.00
_cell.angle_gamma   90.00
#
_symmetry.space_group_name_H-M   'P 1'
#
loop_
_entity.id
_entity.type
_entity.pdbx_description
1 polymer ?
#
loop_
_entity_poly.entity_id
_entity_poly.type
_entity_poly.pdbx_seq_one_letter_code
_entity_poly.pdbx_strand_id
1 'polypeptide(L)'
;MARGLLNNWKQPIFYGFDAKLSKDLLSEIADEFDKIGFDVVAIELLSKDQDNPNKIDIEEEGLIYVAGYIAAKRKFSESLGCPTAQNPPTSPWLANLSEGGLYSPTPQFLNEVKVMEELFKEQHPKNSLSKSPGILHRLLEKSNEKNLTCSYATQKLFFRTRIFIR
;
A
#
# COMPACT_ATOMS: atom_id res chain seq x y z
N MET A 1 5.89 1.87 -15.72
CA MET A 1 7.20 2.42 -15.30
C MET A 1 8.29 1.61 -16.00
N ALA A 2 9.41 2.22 -16.36
CA ALA A 2 10.60 1.48 -16.83
C ALA A 2 11.56 1.26 -15.66
N ARG A 3 12.31 0.15 -15.72
CA ARG A 3 13.33 -0.22 -14.75
C ARG A 3 14.53 -0.81 -15.50
N GLY A 4 15.73 -0.42 -15.10
CA GLY A 4 16.96 -1.05 -15.58
C GLY A 4 17.04 -2.51 -15.14
N LEU A 5 17.30 -3.42 -16.09
CA LEU A 5 17.45 -4.85 -15.80
C LEU A 5 18.77 -5.15 -15.07
N LEU A 6 19.87 -4.56 -15.53
CA LEU A 6 21.21 -4.75 -14.97
C LEU A 6 21.63 -3.63 -14.01
N ASN A 7 21.06 -2.44 -14.18
CA ASN A 7 21.43 -1.24 -13.43
C ASN A 7 20.27 -0.79 -12.52
N ASN A 8 20.60 -0.29 -11.33
CA ASN A 8 19.59 0.13 -10.35
C ASN A 8 19.02 1.52 -10.67
N TRP A 9 18.11 1.60 -11.64
CA TRP A 9 17.36 2.82 -11.95
C TRP A 9 15.92 2.50 -12.32
N LYS A 10 15.00 3.44 -12.04
CA LYS A 10 13.56 3.32 -12.30
C LYS A 10 12.99 4.69 -12.68
N GLN A 11 12.05 4.74 -13.64
CA GLN A 11 11.39 5.99 -14.04
C GLN A 11 9.92 5.75 -14.44
N PRO A 12 8.97 6.61 -14.05
CA PRO A 12 7.62 6.62 -14.63
C PRO A 12 7.67 7.05 -16.10
N ILE A 13 7.05 6.27 -16.99
CA ILE A 13 7.13 6.45 -18.46
C ILE A 13 5.78 6.72 -19.12
N PHE A 14 4.70 6.45 -18.41
CA PHE A 14 3.34 6.61 -18.89
C PHE A 14 2.44 6.99 -17.72
N TYR A 15 1.52 7.92 -17.96
CA TYR A 15 0.50 8.34 -17.02
C TYR A 15 -0.79 8.67 -17.78
N GLY A 16 -1.90 8.05 -17.38
CA GLY A 16 -3.21 8.29 -17.96
C GLY A 16 -4.32 7.91 -16.98
N PHE A 17 -5.40 8.69 -16.96
CA PHE A 17 -6.61 8.38 -16.21
C PHE A 17 -7.54 7.51 -17.06
N ASP A 18 -8.10 6.44 -16.47
CA ASP A 18 -9.00 5.48 -17.14
C ASP A 18 -8.49 4.92 -18.47
N ALA A 19 -7.16 4.91 -18.66
CA ALA A 19 -6.53 4.41 -19.86
C ALA A 19 -6.48 2.87 -19.83
N LYS A 20 -7.03 2.23 -20.86
CA LYS A 20 -6.88 0.79 -21.05
C LYS A 20 -5.49 0.50 -21.61
N LEU A 21 -4.74 -0.38 -20.93
CA LEU A 21 -3.48 -0.88 -21.43
C LEU A 21 -3.74 -1.81 -22.63
N SER A 22 -3.48 -1.33 -23.85
CA SER A 22 -3.60 -2.10 -25.09
C SER A 22 -2.24 -2.60 -25.57
N LYS A 23 -2.23 -3.61 -26.44
CA LYS A 23 -1.00 -4.10 -27.08
C LYS A 23 -0.33 -3.00 -27.90
N ASP A 24 -1.12 -2.22 -28.63
CA ASP A 24 -0.60 -1.14 -29.48
C ASP A 24 0.09 -0.07 -28.64
N LEU A 25 -0.52 0.35 -27.51
CA LEU A 25 0.10 1.30 -26.59
C LEU A 25 1.42 0.76 -26.00
N LEU A 26 1.48 -0.54 -25.69
CA LEU A 26 2.72 -1.17 -25.20
C LEU A 26 3.80 -1.20 -26.28
N SER A 27 3.43 -1.51 -27.52
CA SER A 27 4.35 -1.49 -28.67
C SER A 27 4.87 -0.07 -28.95
N GLU A 28 4.00 0.93 -28.93
CA GLU A 28 4.40 2.34 -29.08
C GLU A 28 5.41 2.75 -28.01
N ILE A 29 5.17 2.40 -26.75
CA ILE A 29 6.11 2.69 -25.66
C ILE A 29 7.46 1.98 -25.90
N ALA A 30 7.45 0.72 -26.34
CA ALA A 30 8.69 -0.01 -26.61
C ALA A 30 9.49 0.62 -27.77
N ASP A 31 8.81 1.04 -28.84
CA ASP A 31 9.41 1.71 -29.99
C ASP A 31 10.03 3.06 -29.59
N GLU A 32 9.38 3.82 -28.70
CA GLU A 32 9.96 5.07 -28.17
C GLU A 32 11.20 4.82 -27.31
N PHE A 33 11.26 3.71 -26.58
CA PHE A 33 12.44 3.31 -25.81
C PHE A 33 13.60 2.94 -26.73
N ASP A 34 13.34 2.18 -27.79
CA ASP A 34 14.34 1.79 -28.79
C ASP A 34 14.98 3.01 -29.47
N LYS A 35 14.16 4.02 -29.82
CA LYS A 35 14.65 5.30 -30.39
C LYS A 35 15.62 6.04 -29.47
N ILE A 36 15.48 5.89 -28.16
CA ILE A 36 16.34 6.52 -27.14
C ILE A 36 17.57 5.63 -26.82
N GLY A 37 17.64 4.44 -27.42
CA GLY A 37 18.75 3.50 -27.26
C GLY A 37 18.56 2.51 -26.11
N PHE A 38 17.32 2.30 -25.66
CA PHE A 38 17.00 1.30 -24.65
C PHE A 38 16.27 0.10 -25.27
N ASP A 39 16.84 -1.08 -25.11
CA ASP A 39 16.20 -2.33 -25.52
C ASP A 39 15.19 -2.83 -24.46
N VAL A 40 13.93 -2.97 -24.86
CA VAL A 40 12.84 -3.44 -23.99
C VAL A 40 12.73 -4.96 -24.12
N VAL A 41 13.43 -5.67 -23.25
CA VAL A 41 13.52 -7.14 -23.27
C VAL A 41 12.29 -7.84 -22.67
N ALA A 42 11.61 -7.18 -21.74
CA ALA A 42 10.46 -7.76 -21.04
C ALA A 42 9.44 -6.69 -20.64
N ILE A 43 8.15 -7.04 -20.71
CA ILE A 43 7.04 -6.26 -20.19
C ILE A 43 6.31 -7.14 -19.19
N GLU A 44 6.31 -6.74 -17.93
CA GLU A 44 5.60 -7.45 -16.87
C GLU A 44 4.24 -6.78 -16.64
N LEU A 45 3.18 -7.53 -16.95
CA LEU A 45 1.84 -7.23 -16.50
C LEU A 45 1.71 -7.85 -15.11
N LEU A 46 1.41 -7.03 -14.11
CA LEU A 46 1.05 -7.54 -12.79
C LEU A 46 -0.34 -8.18 -12.88
N SER A 47 -0.41 -9.44 -13.33
CA SER A 47 -1.61 -10.26 -13.25
C SER A 47 -1.77 -10.81 -11.84
N LYS A 48 -3.04 -10.97 -11.41
CA LYS A 48 -3.37 -11.66 -10.16
C LYS A 48 -3.15 -13.16 -10.35
N ASP A 49 -1.94 -13.65 -10.12
CA ASP A 49 -1.67 -15.09 -10.16
C ASP A 49 -2.17 -15.76 -8.87
N GLN A 50 -3.02 -16.78 -8.97
CA GLN A 50 -3.66 -17.40 -7.80
C GLN A 50 -2.86 -18.50 -7.11
N ASP A 51 -1.86 -19.14 -7.75
CA ASP A 51 -1.25 -20.39 -7.24
C ASP A 51 0.28 -20.37 -7.05
N ASN A 52 0.85 -19.26 -6.60
CA ASN A 52 2.27 -19.21 -6.21
C ASN A 52 2.41 -19.34 -4.67
N PRO A 53 3.19 -20.28 -4.11
CA PRO A 53 3.45 -20.36 -2.67
C PRO A 53 4.26 -19.16 -2.13
N ASN A 54 4.94 -18.40 -3.01
CA ASN A 54 5.55 -17.10 -2.71
C ASN A 54 4.63 -15.92 -3.11
N LYS A 55 3.32 -16.15 -3.26
CA LYS A 55 2.37 -15.10 -3.63
C LYS A 55 2.36 -14.03 -2.54
N ILE A 56 2.87 -12.88 -2.93
CA ILE A 56 2.74 -11.66 -2.16
C ILE A 56 1.27 -11.28 -2.16
N ASP A 57 0.64 -11.27 -0.98
CA ASP A 57 -0.70 -10.74 -0.83
C ASP A 57 -0.64 -9.21 -0.95
N ILE A 58 -1.07 -8.70 -2.11
CA ILE A 58 -1.01 -7.27 -2.43
C ILE A 58 -1.87 -6.45 -1.46
N GLU A 59 -2.98 -7.01 -0.96
CA GLU A 59 -3.81 -6.31 0.03
C GLU A 59 -3.06 -6.16 1.36
N GLU A 60 -2.38 -7.23 1.78
CA GLU A 60 -1.56 -7.23 2.98
C GLU A 60 -0.36 -6.27 2.86
N GLU A 61 0.36 -6.28 1.73
CA GLU A 61 1.46 -5.33 1.49
C GLU A 61 0.98 -3.88 1.48
N GLY A 62 -0.17 -3.62 0.86
CA GLY A 62 -0.81 -2.30 0.86
C GLY A 62 -1.19 -1.86 2.27
N LEU A 63 -1.71 -2.78 3.09
CA LEU A 63 -2.05 -2.52 4.48
C LEU A 63 -0.80 -2.22 5.33
N ILE A 64 0.30 -2.95 5.14
CA ILE A 64 1.59 -2.69 5.80
C ILE A 64 2.10 -1.29 5.44
N TYR A 65 2.01 -0.89 4.17
CA TYR A 65 2.40 0.45 3.75
C TYR A 65 1.55 1.54 4.41
N VAL A 66 0.23 1.35 4.47
CA VAL A 66 -0.69 2.27 5.17
C VAL A 66 -0.36 2.35 6.66
N ALA A 67 -0.05 1.22 7.31
CA ALA A 67 0.41 1.20 8.70
C ALA A 67 1.70 2.01 8.87
N GLY A 68 2.68 1.84 7.99
CA GLY A 68 3.91 2.63 7.95
C GLY A 68 3.63 4.14 7.80
N TYR A 69 2.75 4.53 6.88
CA TYR A 69 2.34 5.92 6.70
C TYR A 69 1.74 6.53 7.98
N ILE A 70 0.86 5.79 8.66
CA ILE A 70 0.23 6.25 9.91
C ILE A 70 1.29 6.40 11.02
N ALA A 71 2.18 5.42 11.16
CA ALA A 71 3.28 5.48 12.11
C ALA A 71 4.17 6.70 11.86
N ALA A 72 4.52 6.99 10.60
CA ALA A 72 5.30 8.17 10.22
C ALA A 72 4.58 9.49 10.59
N LYS A 73 3.27 9.57 10.38
CA LYS A 73 2.46 10.75 10.74
C LYS A 73 2.30 10.94 12.24
N ARG A 74 2.37 9.87 13.02
CA ARG A 74 2.20 9.87 14.49
C ARG A 74 3.52 9.76 15.26
N LYS A 75 4.68 9.78 14.58
CA LYS A 75 6.02 9.54 15.17
C LYS A 75 6.41 10.38 16.39
N PHE A 76 5.83 11.57 16.55
CA PHE A 76 6.10 12.45 17.70
C PHE A 76 5.12 12.24 18.86
N SER A 77 4.07 11.47 18.65
CA SER A 77 3.02 11.21 19.64
C SER A 77 3.07 9.78 20.15
N GLU A 78 3.38 8.81 19.29
CA GLU A 78 3.33 7.38 19.60
C GLU A 78 4.46 6.63 18.89
N SER A 79 4.98 5.60 19.56
CA SER A 79 5.98 4.69 18.99
C SER A 79 5.30 3.54 18.26
N LEU A 80 4.83 3.81 17.04
CA LEU A 80 4.07 2.86 16.22
C LEU A 80 4.92 2.16 15.14
N GLY A 81 6.16 2.59 14.99
CA GLY A 81 7.08 2.13 13.96
C GLY A 81 8.33 2.99 13.92
N CYS A 82 9.22 2.69 12.98
CA CYS A 82 10.47 3.41 12.81
C CYS A 82 10.86 3.48 11.32
N PRO A 83 11.76 4.40 10.93
CA PRO A 83 12.31 4.42 9.58
C PRO A 83 12.94 3.07 9.20
N THR A 84 12.77 2.63 7.95
CA THR A 84 13.32 1.35 7.47
C THR A 84 14.85 1.33 7.43
N ALA A 85 15.52 2.47 7.54
CA ALA A 85 16.97 2.53 7.76
C ALA A 85 17.37 2.04 9.17
N GLN A 86 16.48 2.13 10.15
CA GLN A 86 16.74 1.72 11.53
C GLN A 86 16.40 0.26 11.77
N ASN A 87 15.33 -0.25 11.14
CA ASN A 87 14.96 -1.65 11.19
C ASN A 87 14.57 -2.17 9.80
N PRO A 88 14.88 -3.44 9.49
CA PRO A 88 14.51 -4.04 8.22
C PRO A 88 13.00 -3.90 7.94
N PRO A 89 12.62 -3.59 6.69
CA PRO A 89 11.23 -3.57 6.25
C PRO A 89 10.51 -4.87 6.59
N THR A 90 9.29 -4.76 7.13
CA THR A 90 8.46 -5.92 7.51
C THR A 90 7.89 -6.65 6.30
N SER A 91 8.03 -6.11 5.09
CA SER A 91 7.43 -6.66 3.87
C SER A 91 8.37 -6.54 2.66
N PRO A 92 8.33 -7.51 1.72
CA PRO A 92 9.14 -7.45 0.49
C PRO A 92 8.85 -6.22 -0.36
N TRP A 93 7.61 -5.74 -0.42
CA TRP A 93 7.27 -4.55 -1.18
C TRP A 93 7.89 -3.30 -0.56
N LEU A 94 7.84 -3.17 0.77
CA LEU A 94 8.46 -2.06 1.47
C LEU A 94 9.99 -2.09 1.34
N ALA A 95 10.60 -3.29 1.31
CA ALA A 95 12.02 -3.46 1.05
C ALA A 95 12.45 -3.05 -0.36
N ASN A 96 11.60 -3.29 -1.35
CA ASN A 96 11.87 -2.91 -2.74
C ASN A 96 11.60 -1.42 -3.03
N LEU A 97 10.75 -0.78 -2.22
CA LEU A 97 10.34 0.61 -2.40
C LEU A 97 11.17 1.59 -1.56
N SER A 98 11.54 1.23 -0.34
CA SER A 98 12.17 2.17 0.60
C SER A 98 13.67 2.26 0.41
N GLU A 99 14.18 3.48 0.30
CA GLU A 99 15.62 3.80 0.40
C GLU A 99 16.03 4.15 1.85
N GLY A 100 15.25 3.73 2.84
CA GLY A 100 15.53 3.95 4.27
C GLY A 100 14.63 4.98 4.98
N GLY A 101 13.90 5.81 4.21
CA GLY A 101 13.07 6.90 4.75
C GLY A 101 11.61 6.54 5.03
N LEU A 102 11.08 5.46 4.46
CA LEU A 102 9.74 4.98 4.78
C LEU A 102 9.70 4.40 6.19
N TYR A 103 8.50 4.29 6.78
CA TYR A 103 8.33 3.71 8.10
C TYR A 103 7.92 2.25 8.00
N SER A 104 8.60 1.39 8.76
CA SER A 104 8.15 0.03 9.06
C SER A 104 7.34 0.06 10.37
N PRO A 105 6.07 -0.42 10.37
CA PRO A 105 5.28 -0.49 11.58
C PRO A 105 5.86 -1.51 12.57
N THR A 106 5.61 -1.33 13.87
CA THR A 106 5.91 -2.38 14.86
C THR A 106 4.97 -3.57 14.65
N PRO A 107 5.37 -4.80 15.02
CA PRO A 107 4.49 -5.98 14.93
C PRO A 107 3.18 -5.80 15.71
N GLN A 108 3.25 -5.17 16.89
CA GLN A 108 2.08 -4.85 17.71
C GLN A 108 1.12 -3.92 16.95
N PHE A 109 1.63 -2.80 16.42
CA PHE A 109 0.78 -1.84 15.72
C PHE A 109 0.22 -2.43 14.41
N LEU A 110 0.98 -3.25 13.69
CA LEU A 110 0.50 -3.92 12.50
C LEU A 110 -0.68 -4.86 12.82
N ASN A 111 -0.63 -5.60 13.92
CA ASN A 111 -1.75 -6.42 14.38
C ASN A 111 -2.99 -5.58 14.70
N GLU A 112 -2.83 -4.41 15.32
CA GLU A 112 -3.95 -3.50 15.57
C GLU A 112 -4.56 -2.95 14.28
N VAL A 113 -3.72 -2.63 13.29
CA VAL A 113 -4.18 -2.20 11.97
C VAL A 113 -4.98 -3.32 11.28
N LYS A 114 -4.57 -4.58 11.40
CA LYS A 114 -5.35 -5.72 10.88
C LYS A 114 -6.72 -5.83 11.53
N VAL A 115 -6.81 -5.67 12.85
CA VAL A 115 -8.10 -5.65 13.56
C VAL A 115 -8.98 -4.50 13.06
N MET A 116 -8.42 -3.30 12.85
CA MET A 116 -9.17 -2.18 12.29
C MET A 116 -9.61 -2.43 10.83
N GLU A 117 -8.81 -3.11 10.02
CA GLU A 117 -9.19 -3.48 8.64
C GLU A 117 -10.31 -4.52 8.62
N GLU A 118 -10.27 -5.52 9.50
CA GLU A 118 -11.36 -6.49 9.66
C GLU A 118 -12.67 -5.80 10.04
N LEU A 119 -12.64 -4.90 11.03
CA LEU A 119 -13.80 -4.08 11.42
C LEU A 119 -14.35 -3.25 10.25
N PHE A 120 -13.45 -2.74 9.41
CA PHE A 120 -13.83 -1.99 8.23
C PHE A 120 -14.50 -2.89 7.18
N LYS A 121 -13.91 -4.05 6.89
CA LYS A 121 -14.42 -5.05 5.92
C LYS A 121 -15.77 -5.61 6.37
N GLU A 122 -15.98 -5.87 7.67
CA GLU A 122 -17.27 -6.30 8.24
C GLU A 122 -18.41 -5.33 7.92
N GLN A 123 -18.15 -4.01 8.01
CA GLN A 123 -19.15 -3.00 7.67
C GLN A 123 -19.29 -2.75 6.15
N HIS A 124 -18.34 -3.22 5.34
CA HIS A 124 -18.23 -2.94 3.91
C HIS A 124 -17.94 -4.18 3.06
N PRO A 125 -18.79 -5.24 3.13
CA PRO A 125 -18.48 -6.55 2.56
C PRO A 125 -18.45 -6.60 1.02
N LYS A 126 -19.01 -5.61 0.33
CA LYS A 126 -19.16 -5.60 -1.15
C LYS A 126 -18.18 -4.65 -1.86
N ASN A 127 -16.99 -4.42 -1.28
CA ASN A 127 -16.02 -3.43 -1.78
C ASN A 127 -16.64 -2.05 -2.09
N SER A 128 -17.71 -1.71 -1.35
CA SER A 128 -18.48 -0.49 -1.54
C SER A 128 -18.73 0.17 -0.20
N LEU A 129 -18.79 1.49 -0.25
CA LEU A 129 -19.13 2.34 0.88
C LEU A 129 -20.57 2.11 1.33
N SER A 130 -20.75 1.89 2.64
CA SER A 130 -22.08 1.91 3.23
C SER A 130 -22.62 3.33 3.08
N LYS A 131 -23.83 3.47 2.53
CA LYS A 131 -24.47 4.78 2.32
C LYS A 131 -24.96 5.44 3.61
N SER A 132 -24.83 4.74 4.74
CA SER A 132 -25.31 5.21 6.03
C SER A 132 -24.42 6.34 6.57
N PRO A 133 -25.00 7.43 7.11
CA PRO A 133 -24.26 8.60 7.58
C PRO A 133 -23.35 8.25 8.76
N GLY A 134 -22.26 8.99 8.96
CA GLY A 134 -21.43 8.84 10.17
C GLY A 134 -20.53 7.59 10.20
N ILE A 135 -20.05 7.11 9.04
CA ILE A 135 -19.20 5.91 8.92
C ILE A 135 -18.01 5.94 9.87
N LEU A 136 -17.29 7.06 9.92
CA LEU A 136 -16.11 7.20 10.77
C LEU A 136 -16.44 7.04 12.25
N HIS A 137 -17.56 7.61 12.71
CA HIS A 137 -17.98 7.53 14.11
C HIS A 137 -18.24 6.08 14.52
N ARG A 138 -19.03 5.35 13.73
CA ARG A 138 -19.36 3.95 14.00
C ARG A 138 -18.13 3.04 14.02
N LEU A 139 -17.18 3.29 13.12
CA LEU A 139 -15.92 2.53 13.09
C LEU A 139 -15.10 2.80 14.35
N LEU A 140 -15.04 4.05 14.81
CA LEU A 140 -14.33 4.42 16.03
C LEU A 140 -14.98 3.86 17.29
N GLU A 141 -16.32 3.85 17.37
CA GLU A 141 -17.04 3.20 18.48
C GLU A 141 -16.70 1.71 18.57
N LYS A 142 -16.82 0.99 17.45
CA LYS A 142 -16.46 -0.44 17.40
C LYS A 142 -14.98 -0.70 17.70
N SER A 143 -14.10 0.19 17.26
CA SER A 143 -12.67 0.07 17.49
C SER A 143 -12.31 0.23 18.98
N ASN A 144 -13.01 1.12 19.70
CA ASN A 144 -12.82 1.29 21.14
C ASN A 144 -13.17 0.03 21.95
N GLU A 145 -14.05 -0.83 21.44
CA GLU A 145 -14.40 -2.11 22.08
C GLU A 145 -13.28 -3.17 21.95
N LYS A 146 -12.29 -2.96 21.07
CA LYS A 146 -11.24 -3.95 20.73
C LYS A 146 -9.97 -3.87 21.59
N ASN A 147 -9.95 -3.07 22.67
CA ASN A 147 -8.79 -2.90 23.57
C ASN A 147 -7.46 -2.61 22.82
N LEU A 148 -7.51 -1.78 21.77
CA LEU A 148 -6.32 -1.38 21.01
C LEU A 148 -5.43 -0.46 21.86
N THR A 149 -4.11 -0.60 21.74
CA THR A 149 -3.15 0.22 22.48
C THR A 149 -2.84 1.54 21.76
N CYS A 150 -2.97 1.60 20.43
CA CYS A 150 -2.82 2.86 19.70
C CYS A 150 -3.94 3.86 20.05
N SER A 151 -3.59 5.14 20.03
CA SER A 151 -4.49 6.20 20.48
C SER A 151 -5.71 6.35 19.57
N TYR A 152 -6.77 6.95 20.12
CA TYR A 152 -7.95 7.33 19.36
C TYR A 152 -7.63 8.19 18.13
N ALA A 153 -6.62 9.07 18.22
CA ALA A 153 -6.18 9.90 17.10
C ALA A 153 -5.56 9.06 15.98
N THR A 154 -4.80 8.02 16.33
CA THR A 154 -4.23 7.04 15.40
C THR A 154 -5.31 6.22 14.72
N GLN A 155 -6.27 5.69 15.49
CA GLN A 155 -7.42 4.94 14.96
C GLN A 155 -8.23 5.82 13.99
N LYS A 156 -8.49 7.07 14.36
CA LYS A 156 -9.18 8.05 13.50
C LYS A 156 -8.41 8.32 12.21
N LEU A 157 -7.08 8.43 12.28
CA LEU A 157 -6.25 8.62 11.09
C LEU A 157 -6.29 7.40 10.17
N PHE A 158 -6.22 6.18 10.73
CA PHE A 158 -6.38 4.95 9.98
C PHE A 158 -7.70 4.93 9.23
N PHE A 159 -8.84 5.04 9.93
CA PHE A 159 -10.15 4.95 9.29
C PHE A 159 -10.39 6.08 8.28
N ARG A 160 -9.92 7.32 8.53
CA ARG A 160 -10.02 8.39 7.52
C ARG A 160 -9.24 8.05 6.25
N THR A 161 -8.02 7.56 6.42
CA THR A 161 -7.16 7.15 5.30
C THR A 161 -7.82 6.01 4.52
N ARG A 162 -8.29 4.98 5.23
CA ARG A 162 -8.93 3.81 4.64
C ARG A 162 -10.25 4.12 3.94
N ILE A 163 -11.04 5.06 4.48
CA ILE A 163 -12.28 5.55 3.87
C ILE A 163 -11.99 6.23 2.53
N PHE A 164 -10.89 6.99 2.44
CA PHE A 164 -10.51 7.75 1.25
C PHE A 164 -9.88 6.88 0.16
N ILE A 165 -9.06 5.90 0.55
CA ILE A 165 -8.36 4.99 -0.39
C ILE A 165 -9.28 3.91 -0.98
N ARG A 166 -10.50 3.76 -0.43
CA ARG A 166 -11.45 2.69 -0.80
C ARG A 166 -11.47 2.29 -2.27
#